data_AF-A0A401I3G2-F1
#
_entry.id   AF-A0A401I3G2-F1
#
_cell.length_a   1.000
_cell.length_b   1.000
_cell.length_c   1.000
_cell.angle_alpha   90.00
_cell.angle_beta   90.00
_cell.angle_gamma   90.00
#
_symmetry.space_group_name_H-M   'P 1'
#
loop_
_entity.id
_entity.type
_entity.pdbx_description
1 polymer ?
#
loop_
_entity_poly.entity_id
_entity_poly.type
_entity_poly.pdbx_seq_one_letter_code
_entity_poly.pdbx_strand_id
1 'polypeptide(L)'
;MVAATADRSPKEERFVARWSSIRERGKGRYIVLRGVVGGLLLFAIWFGVSLLEIRLSEFKSALFTWPDFLNRSLIWLVCYQLIGFSLAFSAWRAKENRYDDLT
;
A
#
# COMPACT_ATOMS: atom_id res chain seq x y z
N MET A 1 7.39 26.54 -35.32
CA MET A 1 6.89 26.46 -33.94
C MET A 1 7.88 25.63 -33.14
N VAL A 2 8.77 26.31 -32.42
CA VAL A 2 9.75 25.68 -31.54
C VAL A 2 8.99 25.24 -30.30
N ALA A 3 8.84 23.94 -30.11
CA ALA A 3 8.26 23.41 -28.88
C ALA A 3 9.13 23.89 -27.72
N ALA A 4 8.53 24.66 -26.81
CA ALA A 4 9.17 25.04 -25.57
C ALA A 4 9.53 23.73 -24.84
N THR A 5 10.80 23.36 -24.87
CA THR A 5 11.37 22.44 -23.89
C THR A 5 11.26 23.16 -22.55
N ALA A 6 10.12 23.00 -21.89
CA ALA A 6 9.91 23.50 -20.54
C ALA A 6 11.07 22.99 -19.70
N ASP A 7 11.79 23.91 -19.07
CA ASP A 7 12.93 23.66 -18.20
C ASP A 7 12.43 22.79 -17.02
N ARG A 8 12.47 21.45 -17.20
CA ARG A 8 12.01 20.51 -16.18
C ARG A 8 12.92 20.67 -14.98
N SER A 9 12.34 20.79 -13.79
CA SER A 9 13.15 20.86 -12.58
C SER A 9 13.98 19.57 -12.44
N PRO A 10 15.18 19.63 -11.82
CA PRO A 10 15.99 18.43 -11.57
C PRO A 10 15.26 17.33 -10.78
N LYS A 11 14.19 17.69 -10.05
CA LYS A 11 13.33 16.73 -9.33
C LYS A 11 12.39 15.97 -10.27
N GLU A 12 11.88 16.63 -11.31
CA GLU A 12 10.98 16.04 -12.30
C GLU A 12 11.73 15.08 -13.21
N GLU A 13 12.94 15.43 -13.65
CA GLU A 13 13.80 14.51 -14.42
C GLU A 13 14.10 13.23 -13.66
N ARG A 14 14.47 13.35 -12.37
CA ARG A 14 14.68 12.19 -11.49
C ARG A 14 13.41 11.37 -11.30
N PHE A 15 12.25 12.01 -11.23
CA PHE A 15 10.97 11.31 -11.15
C PHE A 15 10.70 10.53 -12.44
N VAL A 16 10.82 11.16 -13.61
CA VAL A 16 10.60 10.55 -14.93
C VAL A 16 11.53 9.35 -15.12
N ALA A 17 12.83 9.51 -14.87
CA ALA A 17 13.81 8.43 -15.00
C ALA A 17 13.56 7.26 -14.03
N ARG A 18 13.16 7.57 -12.79
CA ARG A 18 12.82 6.53 -11.82
C ARG A 18 11.51 5.84 -12.18
N TRP A 19 10.50 6.60 -12.58
CA TRP A 19 9.18 6.07 -12.87
C TRP A 19 9.18 5.22 -14.14
N SER A 20 9.91 5.61 -15.19
CA SER A 20 10.07 4.80 -16.41
C SER A 20 10.62 3.40 -16.07
N SER A 21 11.67 3.31 -15.25
CA SER A 21 12.24 2.01 -14.83
C SER A 21 11.27 1.15 -14.01
N ILE A 22 10.35 1.78 -13.26
CA ILE A 22 9.29 1.06 -12.52
C ILE A 22 8.19 0.60 -13.48
N ARG A 23 7.86 1.43 -14.47
CA ARG A 23 6.82 1.17 -15.48
C ARG A 23 7.20 0.00 -16.38
N GLU A 24 8.47 -0.08 -16.78
CA GLU A 24 9.04 -1.20 -17.56
C GLU A 24 8.88 -2.56 -16.84
N ARG A 25 8.94 -2.57 -15.50
CA ARG A 25 8.73 -3.79 -14.70
C ARG A 25 7.26 -4.24 -14.65
N GLY A 26 6.35 -3.40 -15.14
CA GLY A 26 4.94 -3.70 -15.29
C GLY A 26 4.08 -3.30 -14.09
N LYS A 27 2.87 -2.83 -14.42
CA LYS A 27 1.82 -2.43 -13.48
C LYS A 27 1.46 -3.53 -12.48
N GLY A 28 1.29 -4.77 -12.97
CA GLY A 28 0.90 -5.91 -12.14
C GLY A 28 1.91 -6.17 -11.01
N ARG A 29 3.21 -6.20 -11.34
CA ARG A 29 4.28 -6.43 -10.35
C ARG A 29 4.34 -5.31 -9.32
N TYR A 30 4.17 -4.05 -9.74
CA TYR A 30 4.11 -2.92 -8.81
C TYR A 30 2.93 -3.04 -7.83
N ILE A 31 1.72 -3.28 -8.35
CA ILE A 31 0.51 -3.37 -7.53
C ILE A 31 0.60 -4.56 -6.58
N VAL A 32 1.05 -5.73 -7.05
CA VAL A 32 1.17 -6.92 -6.22
C VAL A 32 2.17 -6.68 -5.08
N LEU A 33 3.37 -6.22 -5.39
CA LEU A 33 4.41 -6.02 -4.38
C LEU A 33 4.01 -4.96 -3.35
N ARG A 34 3.58 -3.77 -3.82
CA ARG A 34 3.17 -2.68 -2.91
C ARG A 34 1.90 -3.01 -2.16
N GLY A 35 0.96 -3.72 -2.79
CA GLY A 35 -0.29 -4.11 -2.17
C GLY A 35 -0.07 -5.14 -1.07
N VAL A 36 0.75 -6.17 -1.32
CA VAL A 36 1.14 -7.17 -0.30
C VAL A 36 1.87 -6.51 0.85
N VAL A 37 2.90 -5.72 0.57
CA VAL A 37 3.66 -5.05 1.64
C VAL A 37 2.75 -4.09 2.44
N GLY A 38 1.93 -3.29 1.77
CA GLY A 38 1.01 -2.36 2.42
C GLY A 38 -0.06 -3.05 3.25
N GLY A 39 -0.66 -4.12 2.71
CA GLY A 39 -1.66 -4.91 3.42
C GLY A 39 -1.10 -5.62 4.65
N LEU A 40 0.08 -6.24 4.53
CA LEU A 40 0.76 -6.88 5.65
C LEU A 40 1.16 -5.89 6.75
N LEU A 41 1.62 -4.69 6.39
CA LEU A 41 1.92 -3.63 7.37
C LEU A 41 0.68 -3.21 8.15
N LEU A 42 -0.45 -2.97 7.47
CA LEU A 42 -1.71 -2.61 8.11
C LEU A 42 -2.21 -3.73 9.03
N PHE A 43 -2.15 -4.98 8.55
CA PHE A 43 -2.51 -6.15 9.35
C PHE A 43 -1.62 -6.30 10.58
N ALA A 44 -0.30 -6.15 10.45
CA ALA A 44 0.65 -6.26 11.56
C ALA A 44 0.39 -5.21 12.65
N ILE A 45 0.08 -3.97 12.26
CA ILE A 45 -0.28 -2.90 13.20
C ILE A 45 -1.57 -3.26 13.94
N TRP A 46 -2.62 -3.62 13.21
CA TRP A 46 -3.90 -4.00 13.84
C TRP A 46 -3.77 -5.22 14.75
N PHE A 47 -3.03 -6.24 14.32
CA PHE A 47 -2.80 -7.47 15.07
C PHE A 47 -2.02 -7.17 16.36
N GLY A 48 -0.97 -6.36 16.29
CA GLY A 48 -0.20 -5.92 17.45
C GLY A 48 -1.03 -5.13 18.46
N VAL A 49 -1.85 -4.18 17.99
CA VAL A 49 -2.78 -3.43 18.84
C VAL A 49 -3.80 -4.38 19.50
N SER A 50 -4.37 -5.31 18.74
CA SER A 50 -5.35 -6.26 19.25
C SER A 50 -4.75 -7.18 20.33
N LEU A 51 -3.52 -7.66 20.14
CA LEU A 51 -2.82 -8.45 21.15
C LEU A 51 -2.53 -7.64 22.42
N LEU A 52 -2.13 -6.38 22.27
CA LEU A 52 -1.89 -5.48 23.39
C LEU A 52 -3.19 -5.26 24.19
N GLU A 53 -4.31 -5.03 23.50
CA GLU A 53 -5.61 -4.86 24.14
C GLU A 53 -6.09 -6.12 24.87
N ILE A 54 -5.91 -7.30 24.28
CA ILE A 54 -6.25 -8.59 24.92
C ILE A 54 -5.39 -8.80 26.19
N ARG A 55 -4.11 -8.42 26.13
CA ARG A 55 -3.19 -8.57 27.28
C ARG A 55 -3.50 -7.58 28.41
N LEU A 56 -3.89 -6.35 28.08
CA LEU A 56 -4.07 -5.27 29.06
C LEU A 56 -5.51 -5.16 29.60
N SER A 57 -6.50 -5.73 28.92
CA SER A 57 -7.90 -5.62 29.31
C SER A 57 -8.48 -6.97 29.73
N GLU A 58 -8.74 -7.13 31.04
CA GLU A 58 -9.41 -8.32 31.61
C GLU A 58 -10.80 -8.57 30.98
N PHE A 59 -11.49 -7.51 30.57
CA PHE A 59 -12.79 -7.61 29.91
C PHE A 59 -12.68 -8.26 28.51
N LYS A 60 -11.62 -7.93 27.76
CA LYS A 60 -11.43 -8.49 26.41
C LYS A 60 -10.90 -9.92 26.46
N SER A 61 -10.04 -10.27 27.42
CA SER A 61 -9.56 -11.65 27.57
C SER A 61 -10.68 -12.62 27.94
N ALA A 62 -11.68 -12.18 28.72
CA ALA A 62 -12.85 -13.01 29.06
C ALA A 62 -13.84 -13.20 27.90
N LEU A 63 -13.90 -12.25 26.96
CA LEU A 63 -14.80 -12.30 25.80
C LEU A 63 -14.18 -12.94 24.56
N PHE A 64 -12.86 -13.12 24.52
CA PHE A 64 -12.16 -13.65 23.36
C PHE A 64 -11.60 -15.04 23.62
N THR A 65 -12.15 -16.02 22.92
CA THR A 65 -11.48 -17.32 22.78
C THR A 65 -10.39 -17.22 21.72
N TRP A 66 -9.30 -17.99 21.89
CA TRP A 66 -8.22 -18.07 20.89
C TRP A 66 -8.71 -18.46 19.48
N PRO A 67 -9.63 -19.43 19.31
CA PRO A 67 -10.19 -19.76 18.00
C PRO A 67 -10.92 -18.58 17.34
N ASP A 68 -11.72 -17.83 18.08
CA ASP A 68 -12.43 -16.66 17.55
C ASP A 68 -11.47 -15.55 17.12
N PHE A 69 -10.40 -15.35 17.90
CA PHE A 69 -9.35 -14.38 17.56
C PHE A 69 -8.64 -14.75 16.25
N LEU A 70 -8.29 -16.02 16.07
CA LEU A 70 -7.62 -16.49 14.86
C LEU A 70 -8.54 -16.37 13.63
N ASN A 71 -9.82 -16.77 13.77
CA ASN A 71 -10.79 -16.62 12.68
C ASN A 71 -10.97 -15.16 12.27
N ARG A 72 -11.11 -14.25 13.23
CA ARG A 72 -11.18 -12.80 12.96
C ARG A 72 -9.88 -12.30 12.32
N SER A 73 -8.73 -12.77 12.77
CA SER A 73 -7.43 -12.40 12.21
C SER A 73 -7.30 -12.79 10.73
N LEU A 74 -7.79 -13.97 10.33
CA LEU A 74 -7.82 -14.38 8.92
C LEU A 74 -8.72 -13.48 8.08
N ILE A 75 -9.90 -13.11 8.58
CA ILE A 75 -10.80 -12.17 7.90
C ILE A 75 -10.12 -10.81 7.73
N TRP A 76 -9.52 -10.28 8.80
CA TRP A 76 -8.84 -8.98 8.77
C TRP A 76 -7.60 -8.99 7.87
N LEU A 77 -6.85 -10.09 7.82
CA LEU A 77 -5.73 -10.25 6.89
C LEU A 77 -6.18 -10.05 5.44
N VAL A 78 -7.29 -10.70 5.04
CA VAL A 78 -7.85 -10.55 3.69
C VAL A 78 -8.33 -9.11 3.47
N CYS A 79 -9.06 -8.52 4.42
CA CYS A 79 -9.54 -7.14 4.32
C CYS A 79 -8.39 -6.14 4.14
N TYR A 80 -7.34 -6.23 4.96
CA TYR A 80 -6.18 -5.35 4.84
C TYR A 80 -5.42 -5.57 3.54
N GLN A 81 -5.40 -6.79 3.02
CA GLN A 81 -4.78 -7.08 1.74
C GLN A 81 -5.52 -6.41 0.57
N LEU A 82 -6.86 -6.41 0.61
CA LEU A 82 -7.69 -5.67 -0.35
C LEU A 82 -7.47 -4.15 -0.26
N ILE A 83 -7.37 -3.61 0.96
CA ILE A 83 -7.04 -2.20 1.17
C ILE A 83 -5.65 -1.89 0.61
N GLY A 84 -4.66 -2.72 0.88
CA GLY A 84 -3.29 -2.58 0.36
C GLY A 84 -3.25 -2.53 -1.17
N PHE A 85 -3.96 -3.45 -1.85
CA PHE A 85 -4.06 -3.43 -3.31
C PHE A 85 -4.77 -2.19 -3.84
N SER A 86 -5.85 -1.74 -3.17
CA SER A 86 -6.59 -0.53 -3.54
C SER A 86 -5.70 0.71 -3.46
N LEU A 87 -4.92 0.85 -2.38
CA LEU A 87 -3.95 1.93 -2.21
C LEU A 87 -2.82 1.86 -3.24
N ALA A 88 -2.30 0.66 -3.52
CA ALA A 88 -1.26 0.47 -4.52
C ALA A 88 -1.74 0.84 -5.93
N PHE A 89 -2.99 0.50 -6.26
CA PHE A 89 -3.62 0.85 -7.53
C PHE A 89 -3.86 2.36 -7.67
N SER A 90 -4.39 3.02 -6.63
CA SER A 90 -4.54 4.48 -6.61
C SER A 90 -3.19 5.18 -6.72
N ALA A 91 -2.15 4.68 -6.03
CA ALA A 91 -0.79 5.21 -6.12
C ALA A 91 -0.15 5.00 -7.49
N TRP A 92 -0.48 3.92 -8.21
CA TRP A 92 -0.07 3.74 -9.60
C TRP A 92 -0.70 4.81 -10.49
N ARG A 93 -2.03 4.97 -10.42
CA ARG A 93 -2.77 5.97 -11.22
C ARG A 93 -2.24 7.37 -11.00
N ALA A 94 -2.04 7.79 -9.75
CA ALA A 94 -1.50 9.11 -9.43
C ALA A 94 -0.11 9.35 -10.04
N LYS A 95 0.73 8.31 -10.15
CA LYS A 95 2.06 8.41 -10.73
C LYS A 95 2.06 8.35 -12.26
N GLU A 96 1.16 7.58 -12.88
CA GLU A 96 0.93 7.64 -14.33
C GLU A 96 0.45 9.03 -14.72
N ASN A 97 -0.57 9.58 -14.06
CA ASN A 97 -1.08 10.92 -14.36
C ASN A 97 0.05 11.97 -14.28
N ARG A 98 0.85 11.94 -13.21
CA ARG A 98 2.01 12.83 -13.05
C ARG A 98 3.06 12.62 -14.14
N TYR A 99 3.24 11.40 -14.62
CA TYR A 99 4.19 11.11 -15.70
C TYR A 99 3.69 11.67 -17.02
N ASP A 100 2.42 11.44 -17.36
CA ASP A 100 1.77 11.95 -18.57
C ASP A 100 1.75 13.49 -18.61
N ASP A 101 1.62 14.16 -17.45
CA ASP A 101 1.73 15.62 -17.36
C ASP A 101 3.15 16.14 -17.64
N LEU A 102 4.18 15.31 -17.42
CA LEU A 102 5.58 15.70 -17.54
C LEU A 102 6.20 15.32 -18.89
N THR A 103 5.69 14.32 -19.60
CA THR A 103 6.20 13.83 -20.90
C THR A 103 5.32 14.20 -22.07
#